data_AF-C5BFV5-F1
#
_entry.id   AF-C5BFV5-F1
#
_cell.length_a   1.000
_cell.length_b   1.000
_cell.length_c   1.000
_cell.angle_alpha   90.00
_cell.angle_beta   90.00
_cell.angle_gamma   90.00
#
_symmetry.space_group_name_H-M   'P 1'
#
loop_
_entity.id
_entity.type
_entity.pdbx_description
1 polymer ?
#
loop_
_entity_poly.entity_id
_entity_poly.type
_entity_poly.pdbx_seq_one_letter_code
_entity_poly.pdbx_strand_id
1 'polypeptide(L)'
;MIGRISRFMARFVSRWLPDPLIFAMLLTLLTFAIALWLTPQTPLAMVRFWGDGFWNLLAFGMQMALIIVTGHALASSAPVKSLLRTAASAARTPAQGVMLVTFFGSVACVINWGFGLVVGAMFAREVARRVPGSDYPLLIACAYIGFLTWGGGFSGSMPLLAATPGNPVEHVAGLIPVSDTLFTGFNIFITLALIVVMPFITRLMTPKPSDVVSIDPALLMEEADFQKKLPADAPPSEKLEESRILALIIGALGIAYLGIYFAGKGFNITINTVNMMFMIAGLLLHKTPMAYMRAISAAARSTAGILVQFPFYAGIQLMMEHSGLGGLITEFFINVANKDTFPLMTFFSSALINFAVPSGGGHWVIQGPFVLPAAQTLGADLGKSVMAIAYGEQWMNMAQPFWALPALAIAGLGVRDIMGYCITALLFSGVIFVVGLTLF
;
A
#
# COMPACT_ATOMS: atom_id res chain seq x y z
N MET A 1 -23.66 15.80 1.37
CA MET A 1 -22.99 15.87 0.05
C MET A 1 -22.08 14.65 -0.18
N ILE A 2 -21.08 14.41 0.68
CA ILE A 2 -20.11 13.30 0.59
C ILE A 2 -20.76 11.93 0.33
N GLY A 3 -21.72 11.50 1.15
CA GLY A 3 -22.41 10.22 0.93
C GLY A 3 -23.14 10.09 -0.42
N ARG A 4 -23.58 11.20 -1.06
CA ARG A 4 -24.17 11.14 -2.41
C ARG A 4 -23.09 10.94 -3.48
N ILE A 5 -21.95 11.63 -3.35
CA ILE A 5 -20.78 11.47 -4.22
C ILE A 5 -20.28 10.03 -4.12
N SER A 6 -20.12 9.52 -2.89
CA SER A 6 -19.73 8.14 -2.61
C SER A 6 -20.60 7.11 -3.34
N ARG A 7 -21.92 7.19 -3.21
CA ARG A 7 -22.84 6.29 -3.92
C ARG A 7 -22.80 6.46 -5.44
N PHE A 8 -22.56 7.67 -5.93
CA PHE A 8 -22.37 7.88 -7.37
C PHE A 8 -21.10 7.20 -7.86
N MET A 9 -19.97 7.41 -7.17
CA MET A 9 -18.69 6.80 -7.53
C MET A 9 -18.73 5.27 -7.42
N ALA A 10 -19.36 4.72 -6.38
CA ALA A 10 -19.56 3.27 -6.26
C ALA A 10 -20.33 2.69 -7.46
N ARG A 11 -21.41 3.34 -7.90
CA ARG A 11 -22.20 2.91 -9.08
C ARG A 11 -21.42 3.07 -10.40
N PHE A 12 -20.59 4.10 -10.50
CA PHE A 12 -19.77 4.32 -11.69
C PHE A 12 -18.67 3.25 -11.77
N VAL A 13 -17.91 3.07 -10.69
CA VAL A 13 -16.83 2.08 -10.59
C VAL A 13 -17.34 0.67 -10.80
N SER A 14 -18.46 0.28 -10.19
CA SER A 14 -18.98 -1.08 -10.31
C SER A 14 -19.36 -1.45 -11.75
N ARG A 15 -19.71 -0.46 -12.57
CA ARG A 15 -20.07 -0.64 -13.98
C ARG A 15 -18.87 -0.56 -14.92
N TRP A 16 -17.90 0.32 -14.66
CA TRP A 16 -16.88 0.69 -15.63
C TRP A 16 -15.45 0.28 -15.27
N LEU A 17 -15.14 0.05 -13.99
CA LEU A 17 -13.78 -0.35 -13.60
C LEU A 17 -13.57 -1.83 -13.98
N PRO A 18 -12.62 -2.16 -14.89
CA PRO A 18 -12.32 -3.55 -15.20
C PRO A 18 -11.68 -4.26 -14.01
N ASP A 19 -11.57 -5.59 -14.11
CA ASP A 19 -10.74 -6.35 -13.17
C ASP A 19 -9.29 -5.82 -13.17
N PRO A 20 -8.56 -5.80 -12.03
CA PRO A 20 -7.21 -5.24 -11.97
C PRO A 20 -6.21 -5.84 -12.96
N LEU A 21 -6.35 -7.13 -13.30
CA LEU A 21 -5.51 -7.74 -14.34
C LEU A 21 -5.80 -7.14 -15.72
N ILE A 22 -7.08 -7.03 -16.06
CA ILE A 22 -7.51 -6.40 -17.32
C ILE A 22 -7.11 -4.93 -17.34
N PHE A 23 -7.21 -4.23 -16.20
CA PHE A 23 -6.73 -2.86 -16.05
C PHE A 23 -5.24 -2.74 -16.41
N ALA A 24 -4.38 -3.61 -15.85
CA ALA A 24 -2.94 -3.61 -16.14
C ALA A 24 -2.63 -3.91 -17.62
N MET A 25 -3.37 -4.83 -18.25
CA MET A 25 -3.22 -5.13 -19.68
C MET A 25 -3.65 -3.95 -20.56
N LEU A 26 -4.81 -3.35 -20.30
CA LEU A 26 -5.28 -2.18 -21.04
C LEU A 26 -4.34 -0.98 -20.87
N LEU A 27 -3.82 -0.78 -19.66
CA LEU A 27 -2.84 0.24 -19.36
C LEU A 27 -1.51 0.01 -20.08
N THR A 28 -1.09 -1.25 -20.24
CA THR A 28 0.06 -1.62 -21.08
C THR A 28 -0.14 -1.16 -22.51
N LEU A 29 -1.29 -1.50 -23.11
CA LEU A 29 -1.62 -1.11 -24.49
C LEU A 29 -1.72 0.41 -24.65
N LEU A 30 -2.34 1.08 -23.67
CA LEU A 30 -2.49 2.53 -23.66
C LEU A 30 -1.12 3.22 -23.57
N THR A 31 -0.27 2.80 -22.64
CA THR A 31 1.09 3.35 -22.48
C THR A 31 1.91 3.14 -23.74
N PHE A 32 1.82 1.95 -24.34
CA PHE A 32 2.47 1.64 -25.61
C PHE A 32 2.03 2.60 -26.72
N ALA A 33 0.73 2.79 -26.91
CA ALA A 33 0.18 3.66 -27.95
C ALA A 33 0.53 5.13 -27.73
N ILE A 34 0.43 5.64 -26.49
CA ILE A 34 0.78 7.02 -26.16
C ILE A 34 2.27 7.27 -26.38
N ALA A 35 3.13 6.36 -25.93
CA ALA A 35 4.56 6.49 -26.12
C ALA A 35 4.92 6.53 -27.62
N LEU A 36 4.34 5.67 -28.45
CA LEU A 36 4.57 5.74 -29.90
C LEU A 36 4.11 7.05 -30.54
N TRP A 37 3.07 7.67 -30.00
CA TRP A 37 2.56 8.92 -30.56
C TRP A 37 3.37 10.14 -30.10
N LEU A 38 3.83 10.16 -28.85
CA LEU A 38 4.44 11.34 -28.23
C LEU A 38 5.97 11.28 -28.14
N THR A 39 6.59 10.13 -28.40
CA THR A 39 8.04 9.94 -28.29
C THR A 39 8.62 9.46 -29.62
N PRO A 40 9.92 9.67 -29.90
CA PRO A 40 10.55 9.23 -31.15
C PRO A 40 10.84 7.71 -31.20
N GLN A 41 10.08 6.89 -30.47
CA GLN A 41 10.31 5.47 -30.33
C GLN A 41 9.61 4.65 -31.42
N THR A 42 10.22 3.53 -31.80
CA THR A 42 9.62 2.58 -32.76
C THR A 42 8.76 1.54 -32.02
N PRO A 43 7.78 0.90 -32.70
CA PRO A 43 7.03 -0.22 -32.12
C PRO A 43 7.94 -1.33 -31.57
N LEU A 44 9.03 -1.64 -32.27
CA LEU A 44 9.99 -2.64 -31.82
C LEU A 44 10.73 -2.23 -30.55
N ALA A 45 11.11 -0.95 -30.42
CA ALA A 45 11.73 -0.43 -29.20
C ALA A 45 10.78 -0.52 -28.01
N MET A 46 9.51 -0.14 -28.19
CA MET A 46 8.50 -0.22 -27.13
C MET A 46 8.25 -1.67 -26.67
N VAL A 47 8.23 -2.64 -27.60
CA VAL A 47 8.14 -4.07 -27.25
C VAL A 47 9.35 -4.51 -26.45
N ARG A 48 10.56 -4.07 -26.82
CA ARG A 48 11.80 -4.39 -26.08
C ARG A 48 11.75 -3.80 -24.67
N PHE A 49 11.42 -2.52 -24.51
CA PHE A 49 11.28 -1.90 -23.18
C PHE A 49 10.27 -2.65 -22.30
N TRP A 50 9.12 -3.01 -22.85
CA TRP A 50 8.14 -3.79 -22.09
C TRP A 50 8.66 -5.16 -21.68
N GLY A 51 9.29 -5.89 -22.60
CA GLY A 51 9.81 -7.24 -22.36
C GLY A 51 11.00 -7.28 -21.40
N ASP A 52 11.96 -6.36 -21.58
CA ASP A 52 13.13 -6.21 -20.71
C ASP A 52 12.72 -5.80 -19.29
N GLY A 53 11.64 -5.02 -19.17
CA GLY A 53 11.08 -4.57 -17.89
C GLY A 53 10.22 -5.60 -17.18
N PHE A 54 9.69 -6.59 -17.90
CA PHE A 54 8.61 -7.46 -17.42
C PHE A 54 8.93 -8.19 -16.11
N TRP A 55 10.21 -8.50 -15.86
CA TRP A 55 10.64 -9.24 -14.67
C TRP A 55 11.29 -8.38 -13.58
N ASN A 56 11.37 -7.06 -13.77
CA ASN A 56 12.11 -6.16 -12.87
C ASN A 56 11.51 -6.07 -11.46
N LEU A 57 10.23 -6.41 -11.29
CA LEU A 57 9.56 -6.41 -10.00
C LEU A 57 9.46 -7.80 -9.33
N LEU A 58 10.18 -8.82 -9.79
CA LEU A 58 10.08 -10.17 -9.19
C LEU A 58 10.40 -10.22 -7.69
N ALA A 59 11.52 -9.63 -7.27
CA ALA A 59 11.91 -9.60 -5.85
C ALA A 59 10.87 -8.85 -5.00
N PHE A 60 10.41 -7.71 -5.50
CA PHE A 60 9.38 -6.90 -4.85
C PHE A 60 8.03 -7.61 -4.80
N GLY A 61 7.62 -8.25 -5.88
CA GLY A 61 6.40 -9.05 -5.97
C GLY A 61 6.42 -10.22 -4.99
N MET A 62 7.54 -10.92 -4.85
CA MET A 62 7.69 -11.97 -3.83
C MET A 62 7.63 -11.40 -2.41
N GLN A 63 8.25 -10.25 -2.16
CA GLN A 63 8.13 -9.58 -0.86
C GLN A 63 6.67 -9.23 -0.53
N MET A 64 5.89 -8.78 -1.51
CA MET A 64 4.45 -8.48 -1.37
C MET A 64 3.57 -9.73 -1.25
N ALA A 65 3.91 -10.80 -1.94
CA ALA A 65 3.23 -12.07 -1.73
C ALA A 65 3.46 -12.58 -0.29
N LEU A 66 4.70 -12.51 0.19
CA LEU A 66 5.07 -12.92 1.54
C LEU A 66 4.41 -12.05 2.61
N ILE A 67 4.33 -10.73 2.44
CA ILE A 67 3.75 -9.86 3.49
C ILE A 67 2.28 -10.18 3.73
N ILE A 68 1.53 -10.49 2.67
CA ILE A 68 0.11 -10.86 2.76
C ILE A 68 -0.03 -12.25 3.35
N VAL A 69 0.75 -13.22 2.86
CA VAL A 69 0.61 -14.62 3.27
C VAL A 69 1.03 -14.81 4.72
N THR A 70 2.18 -14.26 5.10
CA THR A 70 2.67 -14.30 6.48
C THR A 70 1.82 -13.43 7.40
N GLY A 71 1.34 -12.27 6.94
CA GLY A 71 0.45 -11.41 7.70
C GLY A 71 -0.92 -12.03 7.97
N HIS A 72 -1.52 -12.68 6.97
CA HIS A 72 -2.76 -13.44 7.12
C HIS A 72 -2.56 -14.66 8.03
N ALA A 73 -1.45 -15.39 7.88
CA ALA A 73 -1.12 -16.49 8.79
C ALA A 73 -0.90 -15.99 10.24
N LEU A 74 -0.31 -14.82 10.42
CA LEU A 74 -0.17 -14.21 11.75
C LEU A 74 -1.54 -13.79 12.33
N ALA A 75 -2.41 -13.22 11.49
CA ALA A 75 -3.79 -12.82 11.82
C ALA A 75 -4.62 -13.94 12.41
N SER A 76 -4.46 -15.13 11.84
CA SER A 76 -5.22 -16.32 12.18
C SER A 76 -4.81 -16.93 13.52
N SER A 77 -3.71 -16.45 14.11
CA SER A 77 -3.28 -16.89 15.43
C SER A 77 -4.17 -16.34 16.55
N ALA A 78 -4.44 -17.18 17.55
CA ALA A 78 -5.31 -16.82 18.68
C ALA A 78 -4.91 -15.52 19.41
N PRO A 79 -3.61 -15.25 19.70
CA PRO A 79 -3.22 -14.03 20.41
C PRO A 79 -3.48 -12.75 19.60
N VAL A 80 -3.16 -12.75 18.31
CA VAL A 80 -3.39 -11.59 17.42
C VAL A 80 -4.88 -11.35 17.24
N LYS A 81 -5.68 -12.41 17.05
CA LYS A 81 -7.14 -12.32 17.00
C LYS A 81 -7.72 -11.68 18.27
N SER A 82 -7.19 -12.03 19.45
CA SER A 82 -7.61 -11.43 20.73
C SER A 82 -7.28 -9.94 20.83
N LEU A 83 -6.08 -9.54 20.40
CA LEU A 83 -5.66 -8.13 20.39
C LEU A 83 -6.56 -7.30 19.47
N LEU A 84 -6.78 -7.77 18.25
CA LEU A 84 -7.63 -7.08 17.27
C LEU A 84 -9.09 -6.98 17.77
N ARG A 85 -9.64 -8.05 18.36
CA ARG A 85 -10.98 -8.04 18.97
C ARG A 85 -11.08 -7.03 20.12
N THR A 86 -10.03 -6.90 20.93
CA THR A 86 -9.97 -5.95 22.04
C THR A 86 -9.92 -4.51 21.51
N ALA A 87 -9.06 -4.23 20.53
CA ALA A 87 -8.99 -2.93 19.88
C ALA A 87 -10.33 -2.56 19.21
N ALA A 88 -10.98 -3.53 18.56
CA ALA A 88 -12.27 -3.33 17.89
C ALA A 88 -13.39 -2.99 18.88
N SER A 89 -13.21 -3.28 20.18
CA SER A 89 -14.20 -2.97 21.22
C SER A 89 -14.43 -1.49 21.48
N ALA A 90 -13.53 -0.63 21.01
CA ALA A 90 -13.71 0.81 21.05
C ALA A 90 -14.87 1.29 20.13
N ALA A 91 -15.21 0.53 19.08
CA ALA A 91 -16.34 0.84 18.20
C ALA A 91 -17.63 0.18 18.70
N ARG A 92 -18.68 1.00 18.84
CA ARG A 92 -20.03 0.54 19.26
C ARG A 92 -21.09 0.74 18.18
N THR A 93 -20.83 1.57 17.18
CA THR A 93 -21.75 1.86 16.07
C THR A 93 -21.02 1.75 14.73
N PRO A 94 -21.71 1.49 13.61
CA PRO A 94 -21.09 1.42 12.28
C PRO A 94 -20.23 2.65 11.94
N ALA A 95 -20.73 3.84 12.29
CA ALA A 95 -20.01 5.10 12.12
C ALA A 95 -18.71 5.16 12.93
N GLN A 96 -18.72 4.69 14.18
CA GLN A 96 -17.51 4.58 14.98
C GLN A 96 -16.55 3.51 14.43
N GLY A 97 -17.09 2.41 13.89
CA GLY A 97 -16.32 1.35 13.26
C GLY A 97 -15.48 1.87 12.09
N VAL A 98 -16.11 2.58 11.14
CA VAL A 98 -15.39 3.14 9.98
C VAL A 98 -14.35 4.18 10.40
N MET A 99 -14.67 5.05 11.36
CA MET A 99 -13.70 6.03 11.90
C MET A 99 -12.50 5.34 12.52
N LEU A 100 -12.74 4.33 13.36
CA LEU A 100 -11.71 3.62 14.10
C LEU A 100 -10.77 2.86 13.15
N VAL A 101 -11.33 2.20 12.12
CA VAL A 101 -10.54 1.52 11.10
C VAL A 101 -9.68 2.51 10.30
N THR A 102 -10.26 3.62 9.85
CA THR A 102 -9.49 4.66 9.12
C THR A 102 -8.36 5.22 9.99
N PHE A 103 -8.64 5.56 11.24
CA PHE A 103 -7.64 6.09 12.17
C PHE A 103 -6.51 5.09 12.41
N PHE A 104 -6.86 3.85 12.75
CA PHE A 104 -5.89 2.79 13.01
C PHE A 104 -5.02 2.51 11.78
N GLY A 105 -5.63 2.37 10.60
CA GLY A 105 -4.92 2.15 9.34
C GLY A 105 -3.97 3.31 9.00
N SER A 106 -4.41 4.56 9.22
CA SER A 106 -3.60 5.77 8.98
C SER A 106 -2.36 5.80 9.86
N VAL A 107 -2.50 5.53 11.17
CA VAL A 107 -1.37 5.48 12.11
C VAL A 107 -0.42 4.35 11.76
N ALA A 108 -0.97 3.16 11.46
CA ALA A 108 -0.16 2.01 11.09
C ALA A 108 0.66 2.26 9.80
N CYS A 109 0.07 2.92 8.79
CA CYS A 109 0.75 3.27 7.54
C CYS A 109 1.83 4.35 7.71
N VAL A 110 1.70 5.26 8.68
CA VAL A 110 2.78 6.20 9.03
C VAL A 110 4.01 5.47 9.57
N ILE A 111 3.79 4.46 10.41
CA ILE A 111 4.87 3.66 10.98
C ILE A 111 5.53 2.83 9.88
N ASN A 112 4.72 2.04 9.18
CA ASN A 112 5.16 1.27 8.03
C ASN A 112 3.98 0.93 7.13
N TRP A 113 4.08 1.30 5.86
CA TRP A 113 3.01 1.17 4.89
C TRP A 113 2.59 -0.29 4.66
N GLY A 114 3.54 -1.23 4.63
CA GLY A 114 3.28 -2.65 4.39
C GLY A 114 2.57 -3.29 5.58
N PHE A 115 3.01 -2.95 6.79
CA PHE A 115 2.32 -3.33 8.02
C PHE A 115 0.90 -2.76 8.08
N GLY A 116 0.73 -1.48 7.76
CA GLY A 116 -0.56 -0.79 7.82
C GLY A 116 -1.62 -1.35 6.87
N LEU A 117 -1.25 -1.68 5.63
CA LEU A 117 -2.17 -2.30 4.66
C LEU A 117 -2.73 -3.64 5.15
N VAL A 118 -1.87 -4.49 5.71
CA VAL A 118 -2.24 -5.83 6.15
C VAL A 118 -3.06 -5.76 7.44
N VAL A 119 -2.54 -5.11 8.48
CA VAL A 119 -3.19 -5.07 9.79
C VAL A 119 -4.47 -4.24 9.74
N GLY A 120 -4.53 -3.20 8.91
CA GLY A 120 -5.74 -2.43 8.66
C GLY A 120 -6.89 -3.28 8.12
N ALA A 121 -6.63 -4.10 7.10
CA ALA A 121 -7.66 -4.97 6.50
C ALA A 121 -8.14 -6.04 7.49
N MET A 122 -7.22 -6.63 8.25
CA MET A 122 -7.54 -7.58 9.31
C MET A 122 -8.39 -6.94 10.41
N PHE A 123 -8.01 -5.74 10.84
CA PHE A 123 -8.74 -4.99 11.86
C PHE A 123 -10.15 -4.62 11.40
N ALA A 124 -10.31 -4.20 10.14
CA ALA A 124 -11.61 -3.95 9.53
C ALA A 124 -12.54 -5.16 9.58
N ARG A 125 -12.01 -6.36 9.34
CA ARG A 125 -12.75 -7.63 9.44
C ARG A 125 -13.23 -7.92 10.86
N GLU A 126 -12.39 -7.66 11.88
CA GLU A 126 -12.80 -7.81 13.29
C GLU A 126 -13.85 -6.76 13.71
N VAL A 127 -13.74 -5.53 13.22
CA VAL A 127 -14.76 -4.49 13.46
C VAL A 127 -16.09 -4.89 12.81
N ALA A 128 -16.07 -5.41 11.58
CA ALA A 128 -17.26 -5.90 10.89
C ALA A 128 -17.94 -7.04 11.66
N ARG A 129 -17.15 -7.99 12.20
CA ARG A 129 -17.65 -9.08 13.05
C ARG A 129 -18.31 -8.57 14.32
N ARG A 130 -17.75 -7.51 14.93
CA ARG A 130 -18.17 -7.01 16.24
C ARG A 130 -19.36 -6.04 16.17
N VAL A 131 -19.47 -5.26 15.10
CA VAL A 131 -20.43 -4.15 14.98
C VAL A 131 -21.46 -4.49 13.88
N PRO A 132 -22.61 -5.08 14.24
CA PRO A 132 -23.67 -5.39 13.29
C PRO A 132 -24.15 -4.14 12.53
N GLY A 133 -24.57 -4.33 11.28
CA GLY A 133 -25.01 -3.23 10.41
C GLY A 133 -23.87 -2.35 9.88
N SER A 134 -22.61 -2.78 10.04
CA SER A 134 -21.48 -2.15 9.37
C SER A 134 -21.44 -2.54 7.89
N ASP A 135 -21.22 -1.56 7.04
CA ASP A 135 -20.96 -1.78 5.62
C ASP A 135 -19.55 -2.34 5.45
N TYR A 136 -19.45 -3.61 5.09
CA TYR A 136 -18.19 -4.31 5.00
C TYR A 136 -17.28 -3.75 3.90
N PRO A 137 -17.75 -3.48 2.67
CA PRO A 137 -16.94 -2.82 1.65
C PRO A 137 -16.40 -1.46 2.11
N LEU A 138 -17.20 -0.63 2.80
CA LEU A 138 -16.70 0.63 3.35
C LEU A 138 -15.65 0.42 4.45
N LEU A 139 -15.80 -0.57 5.34
CA LEU A 139 -14.76 -0.87 6.34
C LEU A 139 -13.43 -1.26 5.69
N ILE A 140 -13.46 -2.09 4.66
CA ILE A 140 -12.24 -2.47 3.90
C ILE A 140 -11.68 -1.27 3.14
N ALA A 141 -12.54 -0.45 2.54
CA ALA A 141 -12.13 0.82 1.95
C ALA A 141 -11.47 1.72 3.00
N CYS A 142 -11.99 1.80 4.22
CA CYS A 142 -11.43 2.59 5.31
C CYS A 142 -10.02 2.13 5.72
N ALA A 143 -9.78 0.82 5.73
CA ALA A 143 -8.45 0.27 5.96
C ALA A 143 -7.48 0.70 4.86
N TYR A 144 -7.91 0.61 3.59
CA TYR A 144 -7.10 1.04 2.45
C TYR A 144 -6.92 2.56 2.37
N ILE A 145 -7.92 3.36 2.72
CA ILE A 145 -7.85 4.82 2.81
C ILE A 145 -6.80 5.27 3.83
N GLY A 146 -6.56 4.46 4.88
CA GLY A 146 -5.45 4.70 5.81
C GLY A 146 -4.08 4.74 5.12
N PHE A 147 -3.93 4.12 3.96
CA PHE A 147 -2.72 4.18 3.15
C PHE A 147 -2.40 5.60 2.68
N LEU A 148 -3.34 6.55 2.66
CA LEU A 148 -3.07 7.94 2.29
C LEU A 148 -1.96 8.65 3.08
N THR A 149 -1.54 8.12 4.23
CA THR A 149 -0.47 8.68 5.06
C THR A 149 0.93 8.14 4.75
N TRP A 150 1.04 7.14 3.86
CA TRP A 150 2.23 6.30 3.77
C TRP A 150 3.49 7.00 3.25
N GLY A 151 3.33 7.86 2.24
CA GLY A 151 4.42 8.62 1.61
C GLY A 151 4.96 9.73 2.51
N GLY A 152 4.14 10.23 3.44
CA GLY A 152 4.54 11.14 4.53
C GLY A 152 5.06 10.44 5.79
N GLY A 153 4.99 9.11 5.84
CA GLY A 153 5.40 8.30 6.98
C GLY A 153 6.88 7.89 6.96
N PHE A 154 7.31 7.20 8.02
CA PHE A 154 8.70 6.76 8.20
C PHE A 154 9.18 5.76 7.14
N SER A 155 8.24 5.14 6.42
CA SER A 155 8.51 4.20 5.33
C SER A 155 8.30 4.80 3.92
N GLY A 156 8.13 6.13 3.81
CA GLY A 156 7.91 6.80 2.52
C GLY A 156 9.10 6.60 1.57
N SER A 157 8.87 6.05 0.37
CA SER A 157 9.97 5.61 -0.50
C SER A 157 10.84 6.77 -1.00
N MET A 158 10.23 7.84 -1.52
CA MET A 158 10.97 8.98 -2.08
C MET A 158 11.82 9.73 -1.05
N PRO A 159 11.32 10.12 0.14
CA PRO A 159 12.17 10.79 1.13
C PRO A 159 13.34 9.91 1.59
N LEU A 160 13.14 8.59 1.69
CA LEU A 160 14.22 7.66 2.02
C LEU A 160 15.23 7.52 0.88
N LEU A 161 14.78 7.41 -0.37
CA LEU A 161 15.66 7.33 -1.54
C LEU A 161 16.46 8.61 -1.75
N ALA A 162 15.84 9.78 -1.57
CA ALA A 162 16.50 11.07 -1.68
C ALA A 162 17.61 11.27 -0.61
N ALA A 163 17.43 10.65 0.56
CA ALA A 163 18.42 10.65 1.64
C ALA A 163 19.50 9.56 1.50
N THR A 164 19.38 8.65 0.52
CA THR A 164 20.28 7.49 0.38
C THR A 164 21.39 7.77 -0.63
N PRO A 165 22.67 7.51 -0.30
CA PRO A 165 23.78 7.59 -1.25
C PRO A 165 23.61 6.67 -2.47
N GLY A 166 24.06 7.13 -3.63
CA GLY A 166 23.96 6.46 -4.92
C GLY A 166 22.59 6.61 -5.60
N ASN A 167 21.72 7.49 -5.10
CA ASN A 167 20.42 7.71 -5.72
C ASN A 167 20.55 8.49 -7.06
N PRO A 168 19.61 8.34 -8.01
CA PRO A 168 19.74 8.88 -9.36
C PRO A 168 19.95 10.39 -9.45
N VAL A 169 19.58 11.17 -8.43
CA VAL A 169 19.65 12.64 -8.46
C VAL A 169 20.71 13.22 -7.54
N GLU A 170 21.47 12.38 -6.82
CA GLU A 170 22.49 12.86 -5.87
C GLU A 170 23.53 13.76 -6.55
N HIS A 171 23.93 13.43 -7.78
CA HIS A 171 24.89 14.22 -8.55
C HIS A 171 24.35 15.60 -8.96
N VAL A 172 23.04 15.82 -8.89
CA VAL A 172 22.37 17.09 -9.23
C VAL A 172 22.04 17.88 -7.96
N ALA A 173 21.35 17.22 -7.01
CA ALA A 173 20.74 17.86 -5.84
C ALA A 173 21.49 17.63 -4.53
N GLY A 174 22.52 16.78 -4.53
CA GLY A 174 23.08 16.21 -3.31
C GLY A 174 22.09 15.26 -2.63
N LEU A 175 22.41 14.85 -1.41
CA LEU A 175 21.49 14.11 -0.55
C LEU A 175 20.50 15.07 0.09
N ILE A 176 19.22 14.71 0.05
CA ILE A 176 18.14 15.45 0.71
C ILE A 176 17.79 14.69 1.99
N PRO A 177 18.23 15.17 3.16
CA PRO A 177 18.04 14.43 4.40
C PRO A 177 16.57 14.36 4.81
N VAL A 178 16.22 13.37 5.63
CA VAL A 178 14.85 13.20 6.15
C VAL A 178 14.38 14.37 7.03
N SER A 179 15.30 15.19 7.56
CA SER A 179 15.00 16.46 8.24
C SER A 179 14.29 17.46 7.34
N ASP A 180 14.64 17.44 6.05
CA ASP A 180 14.16 18.40 5.05
C ASP A 180 12.92 17.85 4.32
N THR A 181 12.49 16.63 4.65
CA THR A 181 11.32 15.98 4.08
C THR A 181 10.33 15.55 5.18
N LEU A 182 10.58 14.42 5.84
CA LEU A 182 9.66 13.81 6.80
C LEU A 182 9.45 14.64 8.07
N PHE A 183 10.50 15.30 8.57
CA PHE A 183 10.43 16.05 9.85
C PHE A 183 10.09 17.53 9.68
N THR A 184 9.62 17.94 8.50
CA THR A 184 9.22 19.31 8.21
C THR A 184 7.81 19.64 8.70
N GLY A 185 7.55 20.94 8.90
CA GLY A 185 6.24 21.43 9.34
C GLY A 185 5.10 21.07 8.37
N PHE A 186 5.34 21.16 7.05
CA PHE A 186 4.32 20.83 6.05
C PHE A 186 3.97 19.33 6.07
N ASN A 187 4.97 18.43 6.19
CA ASN A 187 4.70 16.99 6.23
C ASN A 187 3.97 16.60 7.51
N ILE A 188 4.36 17.17 8.66
CA ILE A 188 3.68 16.97 9.93
C ILE A 188 2.22 17.43 9.83
N PHE A 189 1.98 18.62 9.25
CA PHE A 189 0.63 19.14 9.02
C PHE A 189 -0.21 18.18 8.16
N ILE A 190 0.28 17.81 6.98
CA ILE A 190 -0.45 16.92 6.05
C ILE A 190 -0.74 15.57 6.71
N THR A 191 0.26 14.96 7.34
CA THR A 191 0.14 13.63 7.94
C THR A 191 -0.86 13.64 9.10
N LEU A 192 -0.77 14.61 10.01
CA LEU A 192 -1.72 14.74 11.11
C LEU A 192 -3.12 15.11 10.63
N ALA A 193 -3.24 15.98 9.62
CA ALA A 193 -4.53 16.33 9.02
C ALA A 193 -5.20 15.09 8.41
N LEU A 194 -4.45 14.22 7.72
CA LEU A 194 -5.00 12.96 7.20
C LEU A 194 -5.46 12.03 8.33
N ILE A 195 -4.64 11.82 9.37
CA ILE A 195 -4.98 10.97 10.53
C ILE A 195 -6.26 11.46 11.23
N VAL A 196 -6.44 12.77 11.36
CA VAL A 196 -7.55 13.36 12.09
C VAL A 196 -8.79 13.52 11.21
N VAL A 197 -8.65 14.06 10.00
CA VAL A 197 -9.79 14.44 9.14
C VAL A 197 -10.37 13.23 8.41
N MET A 198 -9.55 12.29 7.93
CA MET A 198 -10.05 11.16 7.13
C MET A 198 -11.06 10.28 7.86
N PRO A 199 -10.91 9.96 9.17
CA PRO A 199 -11.96 9.29 9.93
C PRO A 199 -13.32 9.98 9.84
N PHE A 200 -13.36 11.32 9.91
CA PHE A 200 -14.63 12.05 9.77
C PHE A 200 -15.18 12.01 8.34
N ILE A 201 -14.31 12.07 7.33
CA ILE A 201 -14.72 11.91 5.92
C ILE A 201 -15.33 10.53 5.71
N THR A 202 -14.70 9.46 6.20
CA THR A 202 -15.22 8.09 6.04
C THR A 202 -16.50 7.85 6.83
N ARG A 203 -16.67 8.49 8.00
CA ARG A 203 -17.97 8.54 8.70
C ARG A 203 -19.08 9.14 7.83
N LEU A 204 -18.78 10.20 7.08
CA LEU A 204 -19.76 10.85 6.19
C LEU A 204 -20.09 10.02 4.94
N MET A 205 -19.37 8.91 4.72
CA MET A 205 -19.59 7.95 3.65
C MET A 205 -20.43 6.75 4.10
N THR A 206 -20.71 6.59 5.41
CA THR A 206 -21.53 5.50 5.94
C THR A 206 -22.90 5.46 5.23
N PRO A 207 -23.28 4.32 4.62
CA PRO A 207 -24.55 4.20 3.93
C PRO A 207 -25.74 4.21 4.89
N LYS A 208 -26.94 4.40 4.34
CA LYS A 208 -28.17 4.22 5.11
C LYS A 208 -28.35 2.73 5.45
N PRO A 209 -29.05 2.37 6.53
CA PRO A 209 -29.28 0.97 6.89
C PRO A 209 -29.84 0.09 5.77
N SER A 210 -30.67 0.65 4.87
CA SER A 210 -31.23 -0.06 3.71
C SER A 210 -30.21 -0.43 2.64
N ASP A 211 -29.07 0.27 2.62
CA ASP A 211 -28.05 0.18 1.57
C ASP A 211 -26.77 -0.50 2.09
N VAL A 212 -26.77 -0.96 3.35
CA VAL A 212 -25.62 -1.62 3.99
C VAL A 212 -25.40 -3.00 3.36
N VAL A 213 -24.17 -3.23 2.90
CA VAL A 213 -23.70 -4.56 2.51
C VAL A 213 -22.95 -5.17 3.69
N SER A 214 -23.62 -6.07 4.41
CA SER A 214 -23.01 -6.81 5.52
C SER A 214 -21.93 -7.77 5.03
N ILE A 215 -20.96 -8.09 5.89
CA ILE A 215 -19.97 -9.14 5.61
C ILE A 215 -20.67 -10.49 5.39
N ASP A 216 -20.19 -11.25 4.41
CA ASP A 216 -20.65 -12.62 4.18
C ASP A 216 -20.36 -13.48 5.45
N PRO A 217 -21.37 -14.13 6.06
CA PRO A 217 -21.17 -15.03 7.19
C PRO A 217 -20.12 -16.13 6.95
N ALA A 218 -19.91 -16.57 5.71
CA ALA A 218 -18.86 -17.53 5.38
C ALA A 218 -17.45 -16.97 5.64
N LEU A 219 -17.25 -15.65 5.46
CA LEU A 219 -16.00 -14.96 5.79
C LEU A 219 -15.83 -14.73 7.30
N LEU A 220 -16.92 -14.86 8.07
CA LEU A 220 -16.91 -14.76 9.53
C LEU A 220 -16.64 -16.08 10.24
N MET A 221 -16.83 -17.22 9.56
CA MET A 221 -16.56 -18.55 10.11
C MET A 221 -15.17 -18.59 10.75
N GLU A 222 -15.07 -19.21 11.94
CA GLU A 222 -13.76 -19.34 12.57
C GLU A 222 -12.85 -20.16 11.66
N GLU A 223 -11.69 -19.58 11.34
CA GLU A 223 -10.63 -20.27 10.63
C GLU A 223 -10.32 -21.58 11.35
N ALA A 224 -10.12 -22.65 10.57
CA ALA A 224 -9.91 -23.99 11.08
C ALA A 224 -8.77 -24.00 12.11
N ASP A 225 -8.93 -24.80 13.18
CA ASP A 225 -7.80 -25.09 14.07
C ASP A 225 -6.69 -25.74 13.23
N PHE A 226 -5.61 -25.00 13.01
CA PHE A 226 -4.47 -25.49 12.25
C PHE A 226 -3.63 -26.49 13.05
N GLN A 227 -3.95 -26.75 14.33
CA GLN A 227 -3.26 -27.76 15.13
C GLN A 227 -3.67 -29.18 14.73
N LYS A 228 -2.67 -30.06 14.60
CA LYS A 228 -2.88 -31.51 14.43
C LYS A 228 -2.60 -32.22 15.75
N LYS A 229 -3.53 -33.06 16.20
CA LYS A 229 -3.28 -33.99 17.31
C LYS A 229 -2.65 -35.25 16.74
N LEU A 230 -1.44 -35.57 17.20
CA LEU A 230 -0.75 -36.80 16.78
C LEU A 230 -1.21 -38.00 17.61
N PRO A 231 -1.36 -39.19 17.00
CA PRO A 231 -1.45 -40.46 17.71
C PRO A 231 -0.21 -40.75 18.56
N ALA A 232 -0.34 -41.59 19.60
CA ALA A 232 0.78 -41.94 20.47
C ALA A 232 1.90 -42.69 19.71
N ASP A 233 1.52 -43.51 18.74
CA ASP A 233 2.35 -44.31 17.85
C ASP A 233 2.79 -43.54 16.58
N ALA A 234 2.58 -42.22 16.52
CA ALA A 234 3.00 -41.42 15.38
C ALA A 234 4.50 -41.61 15.08
N PRO A 235 4.88 -41.78 13.79
CA PRO A 235 6.25 -41.99 13.38
C PRO A 235 7.13 -40.77 13.74
N PRO A 236 8.46 -40.95 13.88
CA PRO A 236 9.37 -39.87 14.23
C PRO A 236 9.30 -38.65 13.29
N SER A 237 9.03 -38.85 12.00
CA SER A 237 8.85 -37.77 11.02
C SER A 237 7.66 -36.88 11.35
N GLU A 238 6.49 -37.46 11.63
CA GLU A 238 5.30 -36.70 12.02
C GLU A 238 5.49 -35.95 13.35
N LYS A 239 6.23 -36.56 14.29
CA LYS A 239 6.62 -35.90 15.54
C LYS A 239 7.53 -34.69 15.30
N LEU A 240 8.42 -34.76 14.32
CA LEU A 240 9.28 -33.64 13.93
C LEU A 240 8.49 -32.53 13.23
N GLU A 241 7.60 -32.89 12.32
CA GLU A 241 6.70 -31.97 11.60
C GLU A 241 5.82 -31.13 12.54
N GLU A 242 5.34 -31.73 13.64
CA GLU A 242 4.55 -31.05 14.67
C GLU A 242 5.38 -30.67 15.92
N SER A 243 6.71 -30.61 15.79
CA SER A 243 7.60 -30.32 16.92
C SER A 243 7.57 -28.84 17.32
N ARG A 244 7.10 -28.58 18.55
CA ARG A 244 7.18 -27.24 19.16
C ARG A 244 8.60 -26.80 19.42
N ILE A 245 9.49 -27.73 19.73
CA ILE A 245 10.91 -27.44 19.99
C ILE A 245 11.56 -26.90 18.72
N LEU A 246 11.26 -27.50 17.56
CA LEU A 246 11.78 -27.03 16.28
C LEU A 246 11.29 -25.61 15.97
N ALA A 247 10.00 -25.34 16.16
CA ALA A 247 9.45 -23.99 16.00
C ALA A 247 10.12 -22.97 16.95
N LEU A 248 10.37 -23.36 18.21
CA LEU A 248 11.04 -22.50 19.20
C LEU A 248 12.50 -22.23 18.84
N ILE A 249 13.26 -23.22 18.37
CA ILE A 249 14.66 -23.05 17.96
C ILE A 249 14.75 -22.07 16.78
N ILE A 250 13.94 -22.29 15.73
CA ILE A 250 13.92 -21.42 14.55
C ILE A 250 13.41 -20.02 14.93
N GLY A 251 12.40 -19.94 15.78
CA GLY A 251 11.90 -18.67 16.29
C GLY A 251 12.94 -17.90 17.10
N ALA A 252 13.70 -18.57 17.96
CA ALA A 252 14.79 -17.97 18.73
C ALA A 252 15.90 -17.44 17.82
N LEU A 253 16.26 -18.18 16.76
CA LEU A 253 17.23 -17.73 15.77
C LEU A 253 16.76 -16.46 15.05
N GLY A 254 15.50 -16.42 14.63
CA GLY A 254 14.91 -15.25 13.99
C GLY A 254 14.84 -14.03 14.90
N ILE A 255 14.44 -14.22 16.17
CA ILE A 255 14.43 -13.15 17.18
C ILE A 255 15.85 -12.64 17.45
N ALA A 256 16.84 -13.53 17.58
CA ALA A 256 18.23 -13.15 17.79
C ALA A 256 18.76 -12.32 16.62
N TYR A 257 18.49 -12.73 15.38
CA TYR A 257 18.86 -11.96 14.20
C TYR A 257 18.20 -10.57 14.19
N LEU A 258 16.89 -10.48 14.48
CA LEU A 258 16.19 -9.20 14.55
C LEU A 258 16.80 -8.30 15.64
N GLY A 259 17.17 -8.87 16.79
CA GLY A 259 17.88 -8.15 17.85
C GLY A 259 19.23 -7.59 17.40
N ILE A 260 20.05 -8.40 16.72
CA ILE A 260 21.33 -7.98 16.13
C ILE A 260 21.10 -6.88 15.09
N TYR A 261 20.11 -7.06 14.21
CA TYR A 261 19.78 -6.12 13.15
C TYR A 261 19.40 -4.74 13.70
N PHE A 262 18.48 -4.68 14.66
CA PHE A 262 18.03 -3.42 15.25
C PHE A 262 19.08 -2.78 16.17
N ALA A 263 19.93 -3.58 16.83
CA ALA A 263 21.07 -3.06 17.59
C ALA A 263 22.12 -2.39 16.69
N GLY A 264 22.36 -2.95 15.49
CA GLY A 264 23.34 -2.41 14.54
C GLY A 264 22.80 -1.28 13.65
N LYS A 265 21.51 -1.31 13.29
CA LYS A 265 20.91 -0.37 12.31
C LYS A 265 19.89 0.60 12.91
N GLY A 266 19.67 0.57 14.22
CA GLY A 266 18.59 1.32 14.86
C GLY A 266 17.20 0.85 14.40
N PHE A 267 16.18 1.67 14.58
CA PHE A 267 14.79 1.35 14.18
C PHE A 267 14.60 1.45 12.66
N ASN A 268 15.16 0.49 11.92
CA ASN A 268 15.10 0.41 10.46
C ASN A 268 14.11 -0.68 10.01
N ILE A 269 12.86 -0.32 9.73
CA ILE A 269 11.84 -1.27 9.27
C ILE A 269 11.81 -1.33 7.75
N THR A 270 12.41 -2.39 7.20
CA THR A 270 12.31 -2.78 5.79
C THR A 270 11.20 -3.82 5.56
N ILE A 271 10.79 -4.01 4.30
CA ILE A 271 9.82 -5.05 3.93
C ILE A 271 10.31 -6.45 4.34
N ASN A 272 11.60 -6.74 4.14
CA ASN A 272 12.20 -8.02 4.54
C ASN A 272 12.17 -8.22 6.06
N THR A 273 12.45 -7.17 6.85
CA THR A 273 12.33 -7.27 8.30
C THR A 273 10.89 -7.46 8.76
N VAL A 274 9.90 -6.83 8.09
CA VAL A 274 8.47 -7.07 8.37
C VAL A 274 8.08 -8.51 8.03
N ASN A 275 8.45 -9.00 6.84
CA ASN A 275 8.20 -10.38 6.45
C ASN A 275 8.81 -11.37 7.43
N MET A 276 10.03 -11.12 7.90
CA MET A 276 10.66 -11.96 8.91
C MET A 276 9.96 -11.87 10.26
N MET A 277 9.60 -10.67 10.73
CA MET A 277 8.82 -10.51 11.96
C MET A 277 7.49 -11.27 11.88
N PHE A 278 6.75 -11.14 10.78
CA PHE A 278 5.50 -11.86 10.55
C PHE A 278 5.70 -13.36 10.47
N MET A 279 6.74 -13.82 9.78
CA MET A 279 7.03 -15.25 9.64
C MET A 279 7.43 -15.89 10.97
N ILE A 280 8.31 -15.24 11.74
CA ILE A 280 8.76 -15.74 13.04
C ILE A 280 7.65 -15.68 14.07
N ALA A 281 6.91 -14.57 14.14
CA ALA A 281 5.75 -14.46 15.03
C ALA A 281 4.68 -15.48 14.64
N GLY A 282 4.38 -15.64 13.34
CA GLY A 282 3.43 -16.62 12.84
C GLY A 282 3.83 -18.04 13.23
N LEU A 283 5.07 -18.44 12.99
CA LEU A 283 5.60 -19.76 13.36
C LEU A 283 5.45 -20.03 14.87
N LEU A 284 5.85 -19.07 15.71
CA LEU A 284 5.79 -19.21 17.17
C LEU A 284 4.36 -19.27 17.69
N LEU A 285 3.46 -18.44 17.17
CA LEU A 285 2.07 -18.37 17.62
C LEU A 285 1.22 -19.56 17.12
N HIS A 286 1.59 -20.15 15.97
CA HIS A 286 1.04 -21.43 15.50
C HIS A 286 1.70 -22.65 16.13
N LYS A 287 2.72 -22.46 16.97
CA LYS A 287 3.37 -23.46 17.84
C LYS A 287 4.16 -24.56 17.13
N THR A 288 3.74 -25.04 15.96
CA THR A 288 4.40 -26.11 15.21
C THR A 288 4.66 -25.71 13.75
N PRO A 289 5.72 -26.24 13.11
CA PRO A 289 6.02 -25.94 11.71
C PRO A 289 4.87 -26.25 10.77
N MET A 290 4.24 -27.42 10.92
CA MET A 290 3.16 -27.82 10.02
C MET A 290 1.83 -27.13 10.30
N ALA A 291 1.55 -26.68 11.53
CA ALA A 291 0.41 -25.80 11.78
C ALA A 291 0.59 -24.45 11.07
N TYR A 292 1.79 -23.88 11.16
CA TYR A 292 2.12 -22.66 10.42
C TYR A 292 2.04 -22.88 8.90
N MET A 293 2.55 -23.99 8.37
CA MET A 293 2.47 -24.31 6.95
C MET A 293 1.01 -24.42 6.47
N ARG A 294 0.12 -25.05 7.25
CA ARG A 294 -1.31 -25.12 6.92
C ARG A 294 -1.95 -23.73 6.86
N ALA A 295 -1.62 -22.84 7.80
CA ALA A 295 -2.08 -21.45 7.78
C ALA A 295 -1.56 -20.68 6.55
N ILE A 296 -0.29 -20.89 6.19
CA ILE A 296 0.34 -20.32 4.98
C ILE A 296 -0.34 -20.82 3.71
N SER A 297 -0.61 -22.13 3.59
CA SER A 297 -1.32 -22.70 2.44
C SER A 297 -2.72 -22.11 2.26
N ALA A 298 -3.45 -21.91 3.36
CA ALA A 298 -4.77 -21.29 3.32
C ALA A 298 -4.69 -19.83 2.81
N ALA A 299 -3.67 -19.09 3.25
CA ALA A 299 -3.42 -17.72 2.87
C ALA A 299 -2.86 -17.56 1.43
N ALA A 300 -2.10 -18.52 0.91
CA ALA A 300 -1.37 -18.41 -0.36
C ALA A 300 -2.26 -18.00 -1.56
N ARG A 301 -3.51 -18.47 -1.60
CA ARG A 301 -4.48 -18.12 -2.67
C ARG A 301 -4.71 -16.62 -2.82
N SER A 302 -4.55 -15.85 -1.74
CA SER A 302 -4.69 -14.39 -1.72
C SER A 302 -3.62 -13.65 -2.55
N THR A 303 -2.55 -14.34 -2.97
CA THR A 303 -1.44 -13.72 -3.72
C THR A 303 -1.56 -13.80 -5.24
N ALA A 304 -2.54 -14.54 -5.78
CA ALA A 304 -2.65 -14.80 -7.21
C ALA A 304 -2.66 -13.51 -8.06
N GLY A 305 -3.39 -12.49 -7.61
CA GLY A 305 -3.44 -11.19 -8.28
C GLY A 305 -2.07 -10.51 -8.37
N ILE A 306 -1.27 -10.57 -7.30
CA ILE A 306 0.07 -9.98 -7.25
C ILE A 306 1.01 -10.69 -8.21
N LEU A 307 1.03 -12.02 -8.15
CA LEU A 307 1.94 -12.84 -8.95
C LEU A 307 1.74 -12.62 -10.45
N VAL A 308 0.50 -12.42 -10.90
CA VAL A 308 0.19 -12.23 -12.32
C VAL A 308 0.31 -10.76 -12.76
N GLN A 309 -0.06 -9.79 -11.90
CA GLN A 309 -0.15 -8.39 -12.31
C GLN A 309 1.18 -7.63 -12.23
N PHE A 310 2.02 -7.92 -11.23
CA PHE A 310 3.27 -7.18 -11.01
C PHE A 310 4.18 -7.14 -12.25
N PRO A 311 4.33 -8.24 -13.02
CA PRO A 311 5.11 -8.22 -14.26
C PRO A 311 4.62 -7.20 -15.30
N PHE A 312 3.30 -7.02 -15.45
CA PHE A 312 2.75 -6.02 -16.37
C PHE A 312 3.11 -4.59 -15.95
N TYR A 313 2.99 -4.28 -14.66
CA TYR A 313 3.38 -2.97 -14.14
C TYR A 313 4.89 -2.72 -14.25
N ALA A 314 5.71 -3.76 -14.11
CA ALA A 314 7.15 -3.67 -14.34
C ALA A 314 7.48 -3.33 -15.80
N GLY A 315 6.79 -3.98 -16.75
CA GLY A 315 6.91 -3.67 -18.17
C GLY A 315 6.43 -2.26 -18.52
N ILE A 316 5.31 -1.80 -17.94
CA ILE A 316 4.82 -0.43 -18.09
C ILE A 316 5.83 0.59 -17.55
N GLN A 317 6.41 0.32 -16.38
CA GLN A 317 7.42 1.18 -15.78
C GLN A 317 8.61 1.37 -16.72
N LEU A 318 9.17 0.29 -17.28
CA LEU A 318 10.33 0.42 -18.16
C LEU A 318 9.97 1.08 -19.49
N MET A 319 8.75 0.87 -20.02
CA MET A 319 8.25 1.66 -21.15
C MET A 319 8.21 3.16 -20.81
N MET A 320 7.67 3.55 -19.66
CA MET A 320 7.57 4.96 -19.23
C MET A 320 8.94 5.61 -19.08
N GLU A 321 9.88 4.87 -18.49
CA GLU A 321 11.25 5.33 -18.23
C GLU A 321 12.06 5.46 -19.53
N HIS A 322 12.18 4.38 -20.31
CA HIS A 322 13.09 4.35 -21.46
C HIS A 322 12.52 5.00 -22.73
N SER A 323 11.19 5.11 -22.85
CA SER A 323 10.60 5.86 -23.98
C SER A 323 10.80 7.37 -23.85
N GLY A 324 11.02 7.88 -22.63
CA GLY A 324 10.99 9.30 -22.30
C GLY A 324 9.59 9.85 -22.00
N LEU A 325 8.54 9.03 -22.09
CA LEU A 325 7.16 9.48 -21.83
C LEU A 325 6.97 10.04 -20.41
N GLY A 326 7.58 9.40 -19.40
CA GLY A 326 7.52 9.91 -18.03
C GLY A 326 8.18 11.28 -17.87
N GLY A 327 9.31 11.50 -18.58
CA GLY A 327 9.98 12.79 -18.66
C GLY A 327 9.11 13.87 -19.31
N LEU A 328 8.51 13.57 -20.48
CA LEU A 328 7.63 14.50 -21.19
C LEU A 328 6.43 14.96 -20.36
N ILE A 329 5.79 14.04 -19.63
CA ILE A 329 4.69 14.39 -18.73
C ILE A 329 5.20 15.32 -17.63
N THR A 330 6.34 15.00 -17.03
CA THR A 330 6.92 15.80 -15.95
C THR A 330 7.29 17.20 -16.43
N GLU A 331 7.93 17.31 -17.59
CA GLU A 331 8.31 18.58 -18.22
C GLU A 331 7.10 19.47 -18.55
N PHE A 332 5.99 18.88 -18.99
CA PHE A 332 4.75 19.65 -19.21
C PHE A 332 4.33 20.42 -17.95
N PHE A 333 4.35 19.77 -16.78
CA PHE A 333 4.00 20.41 -15.51
C PHE A 333 5.07 21.39 -15.03
N ILE A 334 6.36 21.08 -15.25
CA ILE A 334 7.47 22.00 -14.93
C ILE A 334 7.33 23.31 -15.73
N ASN A 335 7.02 23.23 -17.03
CA ASN A 335 6.97 24.38 -17.92
C ASN A 335 5.84 25.37 -17.62
N VAL A 336 4.78 24.93 -16.95
CA VAL A 336 3.66 25.79 -16.52
C VAL A 336 3.79 26.23 -15.06
N ALA A 337 4.79 25.75 -14.34
CA ALA A 337 5.02 26.06 -12.94
C ALA A 337 5.93 27.28 -12.76
N ASN A 338 5.70 28.02 -11.68
CA ASN A 338 6.66 28.94 -11.09
C ASN A 338 7.09 28.43 -9.71
N LYS A 339 8.03 29.12 -9.05
CA LYS A 339 8.57 28.76 -7.73
C LYS A 339 7.49 28.39 -6.70
N ASP A 340 6.42 29.18 -6.61
CA ASP A 340 5.39 29.02 -5.58
C ASP A 340 4.40 27.89 -5.92
N THR A 341 4.11 27.70 -7.22
CA THR A 341 3.21 26.63 -7.68
C THR A 341 3.92 25.30 -7.93
N PHE A 342 5.25 25.28 -7.90
CA PHE A 342 6.07 24.14 -8.33
C PHE A 342 5.73 22.85 -7.58
N PRO A 343 5.72 22.80 -6.23
CA PRO A 343 5.38 21.57 -5.51
C PRO A 343 3.97 21.07 -5.84
N LEU A 344 3.01 21.98 -6.07
CA LEU A 344 1.65 21.58 -6.44
C LEU A 344 1.58 20.98 -7.86
N MET A 345 2.31 21.56 -8.82
CA MET A 345 2.38 21.01 -10.18
C MET A 345 3.12 19.66 -10.21
N THR A 346 4.20 19.53 -9.43
CA THR A 346 4.88 18.24 -9.22
C THR A 346 3.94 17.19 -8.62
N PHE A 347 3.10 17.58 -7.66
CA PHE A 347 2.10 16.69 -7.07
C PHE A 347 1.12 16.15 -8.12
N PHE A 348 0.57 17.02 -8.99
CA PHE A 348 -0.33 16.58 -10.05
C PHE A 348 0.37 15.78 -11.16
N SER A 349 1.61 16.13 -11.50
CA SER A 349 2.46 15.33 -12.39
C SER A 349 2.61 13.91 -11.87
N SER A 350 2.97 13.79 -10.59
CA SER A 350 3.15 12.48 -9.94
C SER A 350 1.85 11.70 -9.85
N ALA A 351 0.72 12.37 -9.56
CA ALA A 351 -0.59 11.73 -9.59
C ALA A 351 -0.92 11.16 -10.99
N LEU A 352 -0.60 11.89 -12.07
CA LEU A 352 -0.83 11.40 -13.43
C LEU A 352 0.07 10.19 -13.76
N ILE A 353 1.35 10.24 -13.39
CA ILE A 353 2.30 9.13 -13.63
C ILE A 353 1.92 7.88 -12.83
N ASN A 354 1.34 8.02 -11.64
CA ASN A 354 0.95 6.91 -10.77
C ASN A 354 -0.02 5.93 -11.44
N PHE A 355 -0.87 6.41 -12.36
CA PHE A 355 -1.75 5.51 -13.12
C PHE A 355 -0.96 4.44 -13.85
N ALA A 356 0.18 4.80 -14.45
CA ALA A 356 1.06 3.91 -15.19
C ALA A 356 2.02 3.14 -14.26
N VAL A 357 2.58 3.81 -13.24
CA VAL A 357 3.66 3.27 -12.42
C VAL A 357 3.33 3.39 -10.92
N PRO A 358 2.56 2.48 -10.32
CA PRO A 358 2.18 2.57 -8.91
C PRO A 358 3.31 2.09 -7.97
N SER A 359 4.50 2.70 -8.07
CA SER A 359 5.71 2.33 -7.35
C SER A 359 6.48 3.57 -6.93
N GLY A 360 6.63 3.77 -5.61
CA GLY A 360 7.36 4.93 -5.09
C GLY A 360 8.82 5.00 -5.56
N GLY A 361 9.50 3.85 -5.64
CA GLY A 361 10.84 3.77 -6.21
C GLY A 361 10.86 4.04 -7.72
N GLY A 362 9.88 3.52 -8.46
CA GLY A 362 9.76 3.78 -9.90
C GLY A 362 9.50 5.25 -10.21
N HIS A 363 8.66 5.91 -9.41
CA HIS A 363 8.44 7.35 -9.49
C HIS A 363 9.72 8.16 -9.26
N TRP A 364 10.54 7.76 -8.28
CA TRP A 364 11.80 8.45 -8.01
C TRP A 364 12.76 8.38 -9.20
N VAL A 365 12.86 7.21 -9.84
CA VAL A 365 13.69 7.01 -11.03
C VAL A 365 13.16 7.81 -12.23
N ILE A 366 11.84 7.81 -12.44
CA ILE A 366 11.22 8.47 -13.60
C ILE A 366 11.17 9.99 -13.44
N GLN A 367 10.78 10.50 -12.27
CA GLN A 367 10.50 11.94 -12.08
C GLN A 367 11.64 12.68 -11.40
N GLY A 368 12.38 12.03 -10.50
CA GLY A 368 13.45 12.69 -9.74
C GLY A 368 14.43 13.45 -10.65
N PRO A 369 14.99 12.82 -11.70
CA PRO A 369 15.93 13.46 -12.63
C PRO A 369 15.40 14.70 -13.36
N PHE A 370 14.07 14.91 -13.41
CA PHE A 370 13.45 16.08 -14.03
C PHE A 370 13.02 17.12 -13.00
N VAL A 371 12.39 16.67 -11.91
CA VAL A 371 11.83 17.55 -10.88
C VAL A 371 12.93 18.27 -10.10
N LEU A 372 13.99 17.57 -9.69
CA LEU A 372 15.01 18.16 -8.80
C LEU A 372 15.85 19.25 -9.47
N PRO A 373 16.39 19.06 -10.70
CA PRO A 373 17.08 20.17 -11.37
C PRO A 373 16.15 21.35 -11.69
N ALA A 374 14.88 21.10 -12.02
CA ALA A 374 13.91 22.17 -12.22
C ALA A 374 13.61 22.93 -10.92
N ALA A 375 13.47 22.23 -9.79
CA ALA A 375 13.30 22.83 -8.47
C ALA A 375 14.49 23.73 -8.12
N GLN A 376 15.72 23.27 -8.35
CA GLN A 376 16.93 24.08 -8.15
C GLN A 376 16.93 25.33 -9.01
N THR A 377 16.60 25.18 -10.30
CA THR A 377 16.59 26.30 -11.27
C THR A 377 15.56 27.36 -10.90
N LEU A 378 14.37 26.94 -10.44
CA LEU A 378 13.30 27.84 -9.99
C LEU A 378 13.53 28.37 -8.55
N GLY A 379 14.52 27.85 -7.83
CA GLY A 379 14.75 28.15 -6.42
C GLY A 379 13.60 27.68 -5.51
N ALA A 380 12.92 26.60 -5.89
CA ALA A 380 11.88 25.93 -5.11
C ALA A 380 12.50 25.01 -4.05
N ASP A 381 11.76 24.71 -2.99
CA ASP A 381 12.22 23.85 -1.91
C ASP A 381 12.39 22.40 -2.38
N LEU A 382 13.61 21.86 -2.25
CA LEU A 382 13.94 20.53 -2.75
C LEU A 382 13.23 19.43 -1.96
N GLY A 383 13.19 19.52 -0.63
CA GLY A 383 12.53 18.53 0.21
C GLY A 383 11.03 18.48 -0.03
N LYS A 384 10.39 19.63 -0.15
CA LYS A 384 8.98 19.76 -0.53
C LYS A 384 8.71 19.26 -1.94
N SER A 385 9.65 19.44 -2.87
CA SER A 385 9.55 18.87 -4.22
C SER A 385 9.64 17.33 -4.22
N VAL A 386 10.52 16.75 -3.41
CA VAL A 386 10.57 15.29 -3.17
C VAL A 386 9.25 14.79 -2.60
N MET A 387 8.73 15.48 -1.58
CA MET A 387 7.48 15.11 -0.94
C MET A 387 6.28 15.30 -1.87
N ALA A 388 6.28 16.29 -2.76
CA ALA A 388 5.23 16.44 -3.77
C ALA A 388 5.14 15.23 -4.70
N ILE A 389 6.28 14.65 -5.11
CA ILE A 389 6.29 13.39 -5.87
C ILE A 389 5.65 12.28 -5.03
N ALA A 390 6.06 12.12 -3.76
CA ALA A 390 5.50 11.10 -2.86
C ALA A 390 3.99 11.28 -2.62
N TYR A 391 3.53 12.52 -2.46
CA TYR A 391 2.14 12.84 -2.19
C TYR A 391 1.24 12.59 -3.40
N GLY A 392 1.69 12.92 -4.62
CA GLY A 392 0.90 12.67 -5.82
C GLY A 392 0.69 11.19 -6.07
N GLU A 393 1.76 10.40 -5.87
CA GLU A 393 1.73 8.93 -5.92
C GLU A 393 0.70 8.38 -4.91
N GLN A 394 0.86 8.73 -3.63
CA GLN A 394 0.04 8.10 -2.59
C GLN A 394 -1.43 8.50 -2.70
N TRP A 395 -1.68 9.73 -3.15
CA TRP A 395 -3.02 10.26 -3.31
C TRP A 395 -3.74 9.55 -4.46
N MET A 396 -3.04 9.34 -5.58
CA MET A 396 -3.62 8.68 -6.74
C MET A 396 -3.83 7.18 -6.55
N ASN A 397 -3.15 6.53 -5.59
CA ASN A 397 -3.44 5.15 -5.20
C ASN A 397 -4.92 4.95 -4.76
N MET A 398 -5.64 6.01 -4.39
CA MET A 398 -7.07 5.91 -4.12
C MET A 398 -7.97 5.75 -5.36
N ALA A 399 -7.42 5.94 -6.57
CA ALA A 399 -8.07 5.63 -7.85
C ALA A 399 -7.35 4.52 -8.63
N GLN A 400 -6.09 4.27 -8.32
CA GLN A 400 -5.27 3.22 -8.92
C GLN A 400 -5.36 1.94 -8.05
N PRO A 401 -5.86 0.81 -8.57
CA PRO A 401 -6.24 -0.33 -7.72
C PRO A 401 -5.10 -1.27 -7.28
N PHE A 402 -3.87 -1.06 -7.74
CA PHE A 402 -2.72 -1.94 -7.53
C PHE A 402 -2.46 -2.21 -6.05
N TRP A 403 -2.43 -1.14 -5.23
CA TRP A 403 -2.18 -1.24 -3.80
C TRP A 403 -3.40 -1.69 -2.99
N ALA A 404 -4.58 -1.77 -3.60
CA ALA A 404 -5.77 -2.29 -2.94
C ALA A 404 -5.78 -3.83 -2.90
N LEU A 405 -5.06 -4.49 -3.80
CA LEU A 405 -5.04 -5.95 -3.94
C LEU A 405 -4.71 -6.70 -2.63
N PRO A 406 -3.69 -6.29 -1.84
CA PRO A 406 -3.39 -6.92 -0.56
C PRO A 406 -4.58 -6.91 0.41
N ALA A 407 -5.23 -5.76 0.56
CA ALA A 407 -6.36 -5.60 1.47
C ALA A 407 -7.60 -6.37 0.98
N LEU A 408 -7.87 -6.33 -0.33
CA LEU A 408 -8.98 -7.05 -0.97
C LEU A 408 -8.85 -8.56 -0.84
N ALA A 409 -7.63 -9.08 -0.98
CA ALA A 409 -7.37 -10.51 -0.88
C ALA A 409 -7.54 -11.03 0.55
N ILE A 410 -7.24 -10.22 1.57
CA ILE A 410 -7.56 -10.53 2.98
C ILE A 410 -9.07 -10.44 3.24
N ALA A 411 -9.73 -9.46 2.61
CA ALA A 411 -11.15 -9.19 2.79
C ALA A 411 -12.09 -10.17 2.08
N GLY A 412 -11.61 -10.84 1.03
CA GLY A 412 -12.46 -11.64 0.14
C GLY A 412 -13.39 -10.77 -0.74
N LEU A 413 -12.95 -9.54 -1.06
CA LEU A 413 -13.72 -8.59 -1.88
C LEU A 413 -13.03 -8.34 -3.23
N GLY A 414 -13.81 -7.89 -4.21
CA GLY A 414 -13.31 -7.40 -5.48
C GLY A 414 -12.99 -5.90 -5.43
N VAL A 415 -12.17 -5.45 -6.38
CA VAL A 415 -11.78 -4.03 -6.49
C VAL A 415 -13.00 -3.10 -6.63
N ARG A 416 -14.03 -3.56 -7.32
CA ARG A 416 -15.26 -2.80 -7.60
C ARG A 416 -16.05 -2.48 -6.34
N ASP A 417 -15.88 -3.26 -5.29
CA ASP A 417 -16.63 -3.13 -4.05
C ASP A 417 -16.17 -1.91 -3.24
N ILE A 418 -14.88 -1.54 -3.34
CA ILE A 418 -14.28 -0.50 -2.49
C ILE A 418 -13.86 0.76 -3.24
N MET A 419 -13.55 0.68 -4.54
CA MET A 419 -12.88 1.79 -5.23
C MET A 419 -13.74 3.06 -5.34
N GLY A 420 -15.08 2.94 -5.34
CA GLY A 420 -15.95 4.12 -5.28
C GLY A 420 -15.79 4.94 -3.99
N TYR A 421 -15.57 4.26 -2.87
CA TYR A 421 -15.25 4.90 -1.60
C TYR A 421 -13.86 5.53 -1.64
N CYS A 422 -12.87 4.82 -2.20
CA CYS A 422 -11.50 5.32 -2.30
C CYS A 422 -11.41 6.58 -3.16
N ILE A 423 -12.07 6.62 -4.33
CA ILE A 423 -12.16 7.82 -5.17
C ILE A 423 -12.84 8.98 -4.44
N THR A 424 -13.82 8.69 -3.58
CA THR A 424 -14.43 9.75 -2.76
C THR A 424 -13.41 10.30 -1.76
N ALA A 425 -12.66 9.43 -1.09
CA ALA A 425 -11.58 9.85 -0.19
C ALA A 425 -10.52 10.68 -0.93
N LEU A 426 -10.13 10.29 -2.15
CA LEU A 426 -9.23 11.05 -3.03
C LEU A 426 -9.70 12.49 -3.22
N LEU A 427 -10.97 12.71 -3.57
CA LEU A 427 -11.51 14.06 -3.81
C LEU A 427 -11.40 14.97 -2.58
N PHE A 428 -11.64 14.44 -1.38
CA PHE A 428 -11.60 15.23 -0.14
C PHE A 428 -10.19 15.35 0.44
N SER A 429 -9.37 14.30 0.36
CA SER A 429 -7.98 14.34 0.82
C SER A 429 -7.09 15.21 -0.07
N GLY A 430 -7.45 15.38 -1.36
CA GLY A 430 -6.75 16.28 -2.28
C GLY A 430 -6.66 17.71 -1.73
N VAL A 431 -7.69 18.19 -1.03
CA VAL A 431 -7.68 19.52 -0.40
C VAL A 431 -6.60 19.61 0.67
N ILE A 432 -6.37 18.56 1.45
CA ILE A 432 -5.34 18.52 2.49
C ILE A 432 -3.95 18.66 1.87
N PHE A 433 -3.68 17.92 0.78
CA PHE A 433 -2.42 18.01 0.05
C PHE A 433 -2.22 19.38 -0.59
N VAL A 434 -3.24 19.92 -1.27
CA VAL A 434 -3.17 21.25 -1.90
C VAL A 434 -2.86 22.31 -0.85
N VAL A 435 -3.58 22.32 0.27
CA VAL A 435 -3.35 23.28 1.37
C VAL A 435 -1.95 23.12 1.95
N GLY A 436 -1.53 21.88 2.25
CA GLY A 436 -0.21 21.61 2.82
C GLY A 436 0.95 21.95 1.90
N LEU A 437 0.78 21.82 0.58
CA LEU A 437 1.81 22.15 -0.41
C LEU A 437 1.83 23.63 -0.80
N THR A 438 0.77 24.40 -0.52
CA THR A 438 0.68 25.82 -0.92
C THR A 438 0.86 26.80 0.23
N LEU A 439 0.39 26.47 1.44
CA LEU A 439 0.37 27.41 2.58
C LEU A 439 1.51 27.23 3.58
N PHE A 440 2.14 26.06 3.59
CA PHE A 440 3.31 25.71 4.39
C PHE A 440 4.45 25.41 3.43
#